data_AF-A0A497J7U8-F1
#
_entry.id   AF-A0A497J7U8-F1
#
_cell.length_a   1.000
_cell.length_b   1.000
_cell.length_c   1.000
_cell.angle_alpha   90.00
_cell.angle_beta   90.00
_cell.angle_gamma   90.00
#
_symmetry.space_group_name_H-M   'P 1'
#
loop_
_entity.id
_entity.type
_entity.pdbx_description
1 polymer ?
#
loop_
_entity_poly.entity_id
_entity_poly.type
_entity_poly.pdbx_seq_one_letter_code
_entity_poly.pdbx_strand_id
1 'polypeptide(L)'
;MKLKWPGALAFLAAFLLFLPGVEVVSAQTTDVSISPQTSLVENGQSFVVDVSVVQHTPIAGAQFDLSFDPSLLTVDSVEEGNLFKQGGASTYFQSGTINNTTGSITGVACVI
;
A
#
# COMPACT_ATOMS: atom_id res chain seq x y z
N MET A 1 13.32 -68.67 25.14
CA MET A 1 12.03 -68.13 25.65
C MET A 1 11.92 -66.68 25.17
N LYS A 2 11.07 -66.41 24.18
CA LYS A 2 10.91 -65.08 23.57
C LYS A 2 10.08 -64.19 24.50
N LEU A 3 10.74 -63.31 25.25
CA LEU A 3 10.07 -62.29 26.06
C LEU A 3 9.84 -61.04 25.18
N LYS A 4 8.62 -60.91 24.65
CA LYS A 4 8.12 -59.71 23.96
C LYS A 4 7.79 -58.64 25.01
N TRP A 5 8.43 -57.47 24.95
CA TRP A 5 8.04 -56.30 25.73
C TRP A 5 7.39 -55.27 24.79
N PRO A 6 6.08 -54.96 24.91
CA PRO A 6 5.43 -53.92 24.14
C PRO A 6 5.52 -52.61 24.94
N GLY A 7 6.59 -51.84 24.74
CA GLY A 7 6.80 -50.61 25.52
C GLY A 7 7.44 -49.44 24.77
N ALA A 8 7.84 -49.62 23.51
CA ALA A 8 8.53 -48.56 22.75
C ALA A 8 7.58 -47.56 22.06
N LEU A 9 6.27 -47.83 22.04
CA LEU A 9 5.29 -47.02 21.29
C LEU A 9 4.62 -45.91 22.12
N ALA A 10 4.65 -45.97 23.45
CA ALA A 10 3.94 -44.98 24.28
C ALA A 10 4.71 -43.66 24.46
N PHE A 11 6.04 -43.66 24.30
CA PHE A 11 6.86 -42.44 24.44
C PHE A 11 7.02 -41.63 23.14
N LEU A 12 6.77 -42.25 21.97
CA LEU A 12 6.87 -41.56 20.68
C LEU A 12 5.60 -40.74 20.36
N ALA A 13 4.47 -41.07 20.98
CA ALA A 13 3.18 -40.42 20.72
C ALA A 13 3.04 -39.04 21.40
N ALA A 14 3.83 -38.74 22.45
CA ALA A 14 3.72 -37.48 23.18
C ALA A 14 4.57 -36.34 22.58
N PHE A 15 5.52 -36.65 21.69
CA PHE A 15 6.41 -35.64 21.09
C PHE A 15 5.86 -35.03 19.78
N LEU A 16 4.79 -35.60 19.22
CA LEU A 16 4.17 -35.13 17.98
C LEU A 16 3.05 -34.08 18.18
N LEU A 17 2.73 -33.71 19.42
CA LEU A 17 1.72 -32.68 19.74
C LEU A 17 2.31 -31.27 19.94
N PHE A 18 3.61 -31.10 19.76
CA PHE A 18 4.30 -29.79 19.85
C PHE A 18 5.01 -29.47 18.54
N LEU A 19 4.29 -29.53 17.42
CA LEU A 19 4.70 -28.73 16.25
C LEU A 19 4.35 -27.28 16.58
N PRO A 20 5.31 -26.37 16.85
CA PRO A 20 5.00 -24.95 16.89
C PRO A 20 4.32 -24.62 15.57
N GLY A 21 3.14 -24.01 15.66
CA GLY A 21 2.30 -23.71 14.52
C GLY A 21 3.14 -23.10 13.41
N VAL A 22 3.03 -23.65 12.21
CA VAL A 22 3.49 -22.97 11.01
C VAL A 22 2.59 -21.74 10.90
N GLU A 23 3.04 -20.63 11.47
CA GLU A 23 2.43 -19.34 11.22
C GLU A 23 2.77 -18.99 9.77
N VAL A 24 1.78 -19.17 8.90
CA VAL A 24 1.85 -18.67 7.54
C VAL A 24 1.81 -17.15 7.65
N VAL A 25 2.98 -16.53 7.74
CA VAL A 25 3.11 -15.08 7.67
C VAL A 25 2.75 -14.67 6.24
N SER A 26 1.52 -14.20 6.06
CA SER A 26 1.12 -13.54 4.82
C SER A 26 1.88 -12.22 4.74
N ALA A 27 2.58 -11.98 3.63
CA ALA A 27 3.22 -10.71 3.38
C ALA A 27 2.13 -9.63 3.27
N GLN A 28 1.96 -8.82 4.32
CA GLN A 28 1.12 -7.64 4.25
C GLN A 28 1.83 -6.59 3.42
N THR A 29 1.39 -6.38 2.19
CA THR A 29 1.89 -5.32 1.30
C THR A 29 1.03 -4.09 1.44
N THR A 30 1.66 -2.91 1.40
CA THR A 30 0.94 -1.66 1.17
C THR A 30 0.82 -1.49 -0.34
N ASP A 31 -0.41 -1.36 -0.83
CA ASP A 31 -0.66 -1.25 -2.26
C ASP A 31 -0.84 0.24 -2.62
N VAL A 32 -0.10 0.69 -3.63
CA VAL A 32 -0.22 2.05 -4.19
C VAL A 32 -0.77 1.93 -5.59
N SER A 33 -1.80 2.70 -5.90
CA SER A 33 -2.48 2.65 -7.19
C SER A 33 -2.89 4.02 -7.68
N ILE A 34 -3.14 4.10 -8.99
CA ILE A 34 -3.65 5.28 -9.67
C ILE A 34 -5.04 4.93 -10.22
N SER A 35 -6.02 5.79 -9.97
CA SER A 35 -7.39 5.63 -10.44
C SER A 35 -7.92 6.93 -11.07
N PRO A 36 -8.65 6.87 -12.19
CA PRO A 36 -8.90 5.70 -13.00
C PRO A 36 -7.64 5.24 -13.74
N GLN A 37 -7.52 3.92 -14.01
CA GLN A 37 -6.39 3.40 -14.80
C GLN A 37 -6.45 3.84 -16.27
N THR A 38 -7.67 4.01 -16.80
CA THR A 38 -7.94 4.50 -18.15
C THR A 38 -9.23 5.32 -18.12
N SER A 39 -9.21 6.48 -18.78
CA SER A 39 -10.39 7.30 -19.02
C SER A 39 -10.42 7.81 -20.45
N LEU A 40 -11.62 7.97 -20.99
CA LEU A 40 -11.85 8.70 -22.23
C LEU A 40 -12.24 10.12 -21.86
N VAL A 41 -11.38 11.08 -22.22
CA VAL A 41 -11.58 12.51 -21.99
C VAL A 41 -11.47 13.25 -23.31
N GLU A 42 -12.33 14.24 -23.52
CA GLU A 42 -12.25 15.10 -24.69
C GLU A 42 -11.13 16.14 -24.50
N ASN A 43 -10.60 16.65 -25.60
CA ASN A 43 -9.56 17.68 -25.52
C ASN A 43 -10.10 18.93 -24.79
N GLY A 44 -9.33 19.44 -23.83
CA GLY A 44 -9.70 20.60 -23.02
C GLY A 44 -10.64 20.30 -21.86
N GLN A 45 -11.08 19.04 -21.68
CA GLN A 45 -11.83 18.66 -20.48
C GLN A 45 -10.86 18.43 -19.30
N SER A 46 -11.17 19.02 -18.16
CA SER A 46 -10.50 18.72 -16.90
C SER A 46 -11.00 17.39 -16.34
N PHE A 47 -10.09 16.64 -15.74
CA PHE A 47 -10.40 15.38 -15.05
C PHE A 47 -9.50 15.22 -13.82
N VAL A 48 -9.87 14.30 -12.94
CA VAL A 48 -9.15 14.00 -11.70
C VAL A 48 -8.56 12.60 -11.78
N VAL A 49 -7.35 12.47 -11.23
CA VAL A 49 -6.65 11.21 -11.04
C VAL A 49 -6.27 11.09 -9.57
N ASP A 50 -6.72 10.02 -8.94
CA ASP A 50 -6.46 9.71 -7.54
C ASP A 50 -5.21 8.85 -7.41
N VAL A 51 -4.27 9.27 -6.56
CA VAL A 51 -3.20 8.41 -6.04
C VAL A 51 -3.67 7.81 -4.73
N SER A 52 -3.94 6.51 -4.73
CA SER A 52 -4.52 5.78 -3.61
C SER A 52 -3.49 4.88 -2.94
N VAL A 53 -3.55 4.80 -1.61
CA VAL A 53 -2.77 3.86 -0.82
C VAL A 53 -3.72 2.99 -0.02
N VAL A 54 -3.65 1.68 -0.23
CA VAL A 54 -4.32 0.69 0.61
C VAL A 54 -3.29 0.12 1.57
N GLN A 55 -3.40 0.56 2.82
CA GLN A 55 -2.48 0.18 3.89
C GLN A 55 -2.97 -1.09 4.60
N HIS A 56 -2.08 -2.06 4.80
CA HIS A 56 -2.36 -3.23 5.66
C HIS A 56 -1.85 -3.01 7.10
N THR A 57 -0.82 -2.19 7.27
CA THR A 57 -0.34 -1.68 8.55
C THR A 57 -0.55 -0.16 8.62
N PRO A 58 -0.74 0.43 9.81
CA PRO A 58 -0.87 1.88 9.94
C PRO A 58 0.39 2.60 9.41
N ILE A 59 0.19 3.61 8.56
CA ILE A 59 1.24 4.53 8.14
C ILE A 59 0.95 5.94 8.67
N ALA A 60 2.02 6.69 8.98
CA ALA A 60 1.92 8.08 9.46
C ALA A 60 2.19 9.11 8.37
N GLY A 61 2.51 8.67 7.16
CA GLY A 61 2.75 9.56 6.04
C GLY A 61 3.03 8.83 4.74
N ALA A 62 2.94 9.58 3.64
CA ALA A 62 3.27 9.13 2.29
C ALA A 62 3.91 10.27 1.51
N GLN A 63 4.86 9.94 0.63
CA GLN A 63 5.47 10.86 -0.31
C GLN A 63 5.55 10.19 -1.68
N PHE A 64 5.34 10.97 -2.74
CA PHE A 64 5.55 10.51 -4.11
C PHE A 64 5.97 11.64 -5.05
N ASP A 65 6.59 11.22 -6.15
CA ASP A 65 6.75 12.00 -7.37
C ASP A 65 5.89 11.35 -8.47
N LEU A 66 5.41 12.14 -9.43
CA LEU A 66 4.57 11.66 -10.53
C LEU A 66 5.05 12.24 -11.86
N SER A 67 5.22 11.37 -12.86
CA SER A 67 5.53 11.77 -14.23
C SER A 67 4.32 11.64 -15.13
N PHE A 68 4.14 12.57 -16.07
CA PHE A 68 3.10 12.54 -17.08
C PHE A 68 3.63 13.03 -18.43
N ASP A 69 2.89 12.79 -19.52
CA ASP A 69 3.23 13.32 -20.84
C ASP A 69 2.72 14.76 -20.98
N PRO A 70 3.61 15.78 -21.00
CA PRO A 70 3.21 17.18 -21.08
C PRO A 70 2.68 17.59 -22.47
N SER A 71 2.83 16.74 -23.49
CA SER A 71 2.22 16.97 -24.80
C SER A 71 0.72 16.64 -24.82
N LEU A 72 0.25 15.86 -23.85
CA LEU A 72 -1.13 15.41 -23.74
C LEU A 72 -1.87 16.05 -22.56
N LEU A 73 -1.18 16.26 -21.43
CA LEU A 73 -1.78 16.67 -20.17
C LEU A 73 -1.15 17.97 -19.64
N THR A 74 -1.99 18.78 -19.00
CA THR A 74 -1.57 19.89 -18.15
C THR A 74 -2.15 19.64 -16.76
N VAL A 75 -1.31 19.70 -15.73
CA VAL A 75 -1.73 19.54 -14.34
C VAL A 75 -2.01 20.91 -13.76
N ASP A 76 -3.23 21.09 -13.25
CA ASP A 76 -3.69 22.34 -12.64
C ASP A 76 -3.37 22.42 -11.14
N SER A 77 -3.56 21.31 -10.41
CA SER A 77 -3.38 21.26 -8.96
C SER A 77 -3.17 19.84 -8.45
N VAL A 78 -2.70 19.74 -7.20
CA VAL A 78 -2.64 18.49 -6.43
C VAL A 78 -3.30 18.77 -5.08
N GLU A 79 -4.30 17.96 -4.73
CA GLU A 79 -5.09 18.13 -3.52
C GLU A 79 -4.94 16.93 -2.58
N GLU A 80 -5.05 17.17 -1.28
CA GLU A 80 -4.98 16.12 -0.28
C GLU A 80 -6.30 15.35 -0.21
N GLY A 81 -6.22 14.02 -0.38
CA GLY A 81 -7.34 13.12 -0.13
C GLY A 81 -7.62 12.86 1.36
N ASN A 82 -8.36 11.78 1.64
CA ASN A 82 -8.85 11.47 2.99
C ASN A 82 -8.03 10.42 3.76
N LEU A 83 -6.91 9.93 3.20
CA LEU A 83 -6.12 8.84 3.80
C LEU A 83 -5.68 9.14 5.24
N PHE A 84 -5.21 10.37 5.50
CA PHE A 84 -4.69 10.80 6.82
C PHE A 84 -5.67 11.66 7.63
N LYS A 85 -6.83 12.04 7.07
CA LYS A 85 -7.87 12.85 7.75
C LYS A 85 -8.87 12.02 8.56
N GLN A 86 -8.62 10.73 8.73
CA GLN A 86 -9.53 9.82 9.43
C GLN A 86 -9.75 10.30 10.88
N GLY A 87 -11.00 10.30 11.34
CA GLY A 87 -11.35 10.73 12.69
C GLY A 87 -11.19 12.24 12.96
N GLY A 88 -11.09 13.08 11.92
CA GLY A 88 -10.95 14.54 12.07
C GLY A 88 -9.53 14.97 12.44
N ALA A 89 -8.53 14.13 12.17
CA ALA A 89 -7.14 14.44 12.41
C ALA A 89 -6.69 15.68 11.59
N SER A 90 -5.81 16.48 12.22
CA SER A 90 -5.08 17.54 11.51
C SER A 90 -3.89 16.93 10.80
N THR A 91 -3.68 17.29 9.54
CA THR A 91 -2.59 16.77 8.71
C THR A 91 -1.72 17.92 8.22
N TYR A 92 -0.48 17.60 7.87
CA TYR A 92 0.40 18.48 7.12
C TYR A 92 0.52 17.96 5.69
N PHE A 93 0.03 18.74 4.73
CA PHE A 93 0.06 18.42 3.32
C PHE A 93 0.96 19.40 2.55
N GLN A 94 1.81 18.83 1.70
CA GLN A 94 2.63 19.54 0.72
C GLN A 94 2.22 19.08 -0.67
N SER A 95 1.69 20.00 -1.48
CA SER A 95 1.20 19.72 -2.85
C SER A 95 2.34 19.47 -3.86
N GLY A 96 3.58 19.67 -3.46
CA GLY A 96 4.76 19.52 -4.32
C GLY A 96 4.93 20.66 -5.32
N THR A 97 5.82 20.45 -6.29
CA THR A 97 6.11 21.38 -7.40
C THR A 97 5.68 20.76 -8.72
N ILE A 98 4.77 21.44 -9.43
CA ILE A 98 4.30 21.04 -10.76
C ILE A 98 5.19 21.67 -11.83
N ASN A 99 5.69 20.84 -12.76
CA ASN A 99 6.40 21.27 -13.95
C ASN A 99 5.70 20.70 -15.21
N ASN A 100 4.79 21.49 -15.77
CA ASN A 100 4.10 21.18 -17.02
C ASN A 100 5.00 21.26 -18.27
N THR A 101 6.23 21.79 -18.16
CA THR A 101 7.19 21.79 -19.27
C THR A 101 7.94 20.45 -19.36
N THR A 102 8.30 19.86 -18.22
CA THR A 102 9.03 18.58 -18.17
C THR A 102 8.12 17.38 -17.91
N GLY A 103 6.85 17.58 -17.61
CA GLY A 103 5.90 16.49 -17.33
C GLY A 103 6.12 15.84 -15.97
N SER A 104 6.33 16.64 -14.92
CA SER A 104 6.58 16.09 -13.58
C SER A 104 5.91 16.87 -12.44
N ILE A 105 5.56 16.13 -11.39
CA ILE A 105 5.17 16.64 -10.08
C ILE A 105 6.17 16.05 -9.08
N THR A 106 6.80 16.89 -8.27
CA THR A 106 7.84 16.45 -7.34
C THR A 106 7.56 16.90 -5.91
N GLY A 107 7.88 16.05 -4.94
CA GLY A 107 7.80 16.37 -3.52
C GLY A 107 6.38 16.47 -2.97
N VAL A 108 5.42 15.72 -3.52
CA VAL A 108 4.09 15.60 -2.92
C VAL A 108 4.22 14.78 -1.64
N ALA A 109 3.77 15.30 -0.51
CA ALA A 109 3.84 14.60 0.76
C ALA A 109 2.65 14.92 1.68
N CYS A 110 2.23 13.95 2.47
CA CYS A 110 1.26 14.14 3.54
C CYS A 110 1.70 13.38 4.79
N VAL A 111 1.53 13.99 5.96
CA VAL A 111 1.79 13.37 7.28
C VAL A 111 0.69 13.74 8.29
N ILE A 112 0.44 12.86 9.25
CA ILE A 112 -0.47 13.04 10.41
C ILE A 112 0.31 13.19 11.72
#